data_AF-H3GXX8-F1
#
_entry.id   AF-H3GXX8-F1
#
_cell.length_a   1.000
_cell.length_b   1.000
_cell.length_c   1.000
_cell.angle_alpha   90.00
_cell.angle_beta   90.00
_cell.angle_gamma   90.00
#
_symmetry.space_group_name_H-M   'P 1'
#
loop_
_entity.id
_entity.type
_entity.pdbx_description
1 polymer ?
#
loop_
_entity_poly.entity_id
_entity_poly.type
_entity_poly.pdbx_seq_one_letter_code
_entity_poly.pdbx_strand_id
1 'polypeptide(L)'
;MDHPHIVAFAGVAWDSLTDLCVVLEFLDGGELRTLLNKYETENYPIGFDKHKATIALQVCQALTYLHSLRPSVIHRDLKSRNILLDSNMEAKLSDFGISRERLDRTMTAGVGTSLWMAPEVMLGERYDDKADMFSFGVAL
;
A
#
# COMPACT_ATOMS: atom_id res chain seq x y z
N MET A 1 5.43 -5.10 -12.80
CA MET A 1 4.56 -4.11 -12.15
C MET A 1 4.88 -2.77 -12.79
N ASP A 2 3.96 -2.27 -13.60
CA ASP A 2 4.03 -0.98 -14.27
C ASP A 2 2.60 -0.42 -14.29
N HIS A 3 2.35 0.59 -13.47
CA HIS A 3 1.04 1.20 -13.26
C HIS A 3 1.21 2.60 -12.68
N PRO A 4 0.45 3.62 -13.12
CA PRO A 4 0.63 5.01 -12.68
C PRO A 4 0.46 5.22 -11.17
N HIS A 5 -0.34 4.39 -10.51
CA HIS A 5 -0.59 4.44 -9.06
C HIS A 5 0.21 3.40 -8.26
N ILE A 6 1.32 2.90 -8.80
CA ILE A 6 2.28 2.06 -8.09
C ILE A 6 3.64 2.73 -8.16
N VAL A 7 4.33 2.79 -7.03
CA VAL A 7 5.68 3.35 -6.96
C VAL A 7 6.61 2.57 -7.89
N ALA A 8 7.21 3.27 -8.85
CA ALA A 8 8.15 2.72 -9.79
C ALA A 8 9.45 2.28 -9.09
N PHE A 9 9.86 1.05 -9.38
CA PHE A 9 11.14 0.51 -8.96
C PHE A 9 12.23 0.98 -9.91
N ALA A 10 13.24 1.68 -9.39
CA ALA A 10 14.36 2.17 -10.18
C ALA A 10 15.52 1.15 -10.22
N GLY A 11 15.78 0.44 -9.11
CA GLY A 11 16.86 -0.53 -9.06
C GLY A 11 17.24 -0.97 -7.65
N VAL A 12 18.36 -1.70 -7.56
CA VAL A 12 18.99 -2.09 -6.30
C VAL A 12 20.41 -1.54 -6.29
N ALA A 13 20.86 -1.04 -5.14
CA ALA A 13 22.24 -0.67 -4.89
C ALA A 13 22.79 -1.49 -3.73
N TRP A 14 24.04 -1.93 -3.80
CA TRP A 14 24.71 -2.64 -2.71
C TRP A 14 26.22 -2.44 -2.75
N ASP A 15 26.83 -2.26 -1.58
CA ASP A 15 28.30 -2.28 -1.41
C ASP A 15 28.77 -3.62 -0.80
N SER A 16 27.90 -4.29 -0.05
CA SER A 16 28.13 -5.60 0.55
C SER A 16 26.81 -6.38 0.64
N LEU A 17 26.85 -7.68 0.93
CA LEU A 17 25.64 -8.49 1.12
C LEU A 17 24.79 -8.03 2.32
N THR A 18 25.35 -7.25 3.25
CA THR A 18 24.63 -6.68 4.39
C THR A 18 24.05 -5.29 4.11
N ASP A 19 24.49 -4.63 3.04
CA ASP A 19 24.11 -3.25 2.69
C ASP A 19 23.29 -3.22 1.39
N LEU A 20 22.19 -3.99 1.36
CA LEU A 20 21.27 -4.02 0.23
C LEU A 20 20.26 -2.87 0.33
N CYS A 21 20.23 -2.00 -0.67
CA CYS A 21 19.30 -0.88 -0.76
C CYS A 21 18.39 -1.01 -1.99
N VAL A 22 17.10 -0.73 -1.82
CA VAL A 22 16.14 -0.63 -2.91
C VAL A 22 15.96 0.84 -3.27
N VAL A 23 16.08 1.15 -4.56
CA VAL A 23 15.89 2.48 -5.11
C VAL A 23 14.54 2.55 -5.79
N LEU A 24 13.71 3.49 -5.37
CA LEU A 24 12.35 3.73 -5.86
C LEU A 24 12.25 5.15 -6.41
N GLU A 25 11.20 5.43 -7.19
CA GLU A 25 10.86 6.81 -7.52
C GLU A 25 10.59 7.62 -6.24
N PHE A 26 11.03 8.88 -6.25
CA PHE A 26 10.81 9.80 -5.15
C PHE A 26 9.49 10.53 -5.32
N LEU A 27 8.67 10.53 -4.26
CA LEU A 27 7.37 11.20 -4.20
C LEU A 27 7.43 12.30 -3.14
N ASP A 28 7.42 13.54 -3.60
CA ASP A 28 7.68 14.75 -2.81
C ASP A 28 6.52 15.17 -1.91
N GLY A 29 5.30 14.71 -2.20
CA GLY A 29 4.13 14.86 -1.31
C GLY A 29 4.19 13.97 -0.06
N GLY A 30 5.12 13.00 -0.02
CA GLY A 30 5.37 12.14 1.15
C GLY A 30 4.22 11.17 1.47
N GLU A 31 4.18 10.70 2.72
CA GLU A 31 3.17 9.74 3.18
C GLU A 31 1.79 10.40 3.35
N LEU A 32 0.73 9.70 2.92
CA LEU A 32 -0.66 10.09 3.21
C LEU A 32 -0.90 10.23 4.71
N ARG A 33 -0.23 9.44 5.57
CA ARG A 33 -0.32 9.59 7.02
C ARG A 33 0.09 10.98 7.50
N THR A 34 1.13 11.56 6.91
CA THR A 34 1.60 12.90 7.24
C THR A 34 0.57 13.95 6.84
N LEU A 35 -0.05 13.80 5.66
CA LEU A 35 -1.15 14.67 5.23
C LEU A 35 -2.35 14.58 6.18
N LEU A 36 -2.75 13.37 6.58
CA LEU A 36 -3.89 13.19 7.48
C LEU A 36 -3.63 13.80 8.87
N ASN A 37 -2.43 13.66 9.41
CA ASN A 37 -2.05 14.34 10.66
C ASN A 37 -2.14 15.87 10.52
N LYS A 38 -1.71 16.42 9.37
CA LYS A 38 -1.82 17.87 9.10
C LYS A 38 -3.29 18.31 9.08
N TYR A 39 -4.15 17.57 8.38
CA TYR A 39 -5.59 17.83 8.35
C TYR A 39 -6.22 17.81 9.74
N GLU A 40 -5.82 16.88 10.60
CA GLU A 40 -6.26 16.84 11.99
C GLU A 40 -5.82 18.10 12.76
N THR A 41 -4.55 18.50 12.65
CA THR A 41 -4.03 19.70 13.35
C THR A 41 -4.66 21.00 12.88
N GLU A 42 -5.07 21.07 11.61
CA GLU A 42 -5.68 22.26 11.00
C GLU A 42 -7.21 22.29 11.12
N ASN A 43 -7.83 21.32 11.81
CA ASN A 43 -9.28 21.13 11.87
C ASN A 43 -9.93 21.08 10.48
N TYR A 44 -9.26 20.40 9.54
CA TYR A 44 -9.77 20.21 8.20
C TYR A 44 -11.11 19.46 8.23
N PRO A 45 -12.08 19.80 7.35
CA PRO A 45 -13.40 19.18 7.36
C PRO A 45 -13.37 17.64 7.33
N ILE A 46 -14.16 17.05 8.23
CA ILE A 46 -14.37 15.60 8.32
C ILE A 46 -15.30 15.16 7.18
N GLY A 47 -15.08 13.95 6.66
CA GLY A 47 -15.84 13.38 5.55
C GLY A 47 -15.08 13.37 4.23
N PHE A 48 -15.77 12.95 3.16
CA PHE A 48 -15.22 12.85 1.82
C PHE A 48 -15.34 14.18 1.07
N ASP A 49 -14.19 14.69 0.65
CA ASP A 49 -14.12 15.71 -0.39
C ASP A 49 -13.61 15.08 -1.71
N LYS A 50 -13.54 15.90 -2.75
CA LYS A 50 -13.06 15.46 -4.07
C LYS A 50 -11.63 14.91 -4.01
N HIS A 51 -10.76 15.46 -3.17
CA HIS A 51 -9.36 15.05 -3.09
C HIS A 51 -9.22 13.70 -2.40
N LYS A 52 -9.86 13.50 -1.25
CA LYS A 52 -9.92 12.21 -0.54
C LYS A 52 -10.55 11.12 -1.42
N ALA A 53 -11.63 11.44 -2.14
CA ALA A 53 -12.25 10.50 -3.07
C ALA A 53 -11.33 10.15 -4.26
N THR A 54 -10.54 11.11 -4.75
CA THR A 54 -9.57 10.87 -5.83
C THR A 54 -8.43 9.96 -5.36
N ILE A 55 -7.86 10.22 -4.17
CA ILE A 55 -6.83 9.37 -3.56
C ILE A 55 -7.36 7.94 -3.37
N ALA A 56 -8.58 7.79 -2.82
CA ALA A 56 -9.22 6.50 -2.65
C ALA A 56 -9.41 5.75 -3.97
N LEU A 57 -9.83 6.45 -5.04
CA LEU A 57 -9.96 5.87 -6.38
C LEU A 57 -8.62 5.39 -6.93
N GLN A 58 -7.56 6.19 -6.79
CA GLN A 58 -6.22 5.85 -7.28
C GLN A 58 -5.63 4.63 -6.56
N VAL A 59 -5.83 4.53 -5.24
CA VAL A 59 -5.47 3.33 -4.46
C VAL A 59 -6.26 2.11 -4.95
N CYS A 60 -7.56 2.26 -5.19
CA CYS A 60 -8.40 1.17 -5.70
C CYS A 60 -7.96 0.70 -7.10
N GLN A 61 -7.55 1.63 -7.99
CA GLN A 61 -7.00 1.30 -9.30
C GLN A 61 -5.70 0.50 -9.18
N ALA A 62 -4.81 0.89 -8.27
CA ALA A 62 -3.56 0.17 -8.01
C ALA A 62 -3.82 -1.25 -7.47
N LEU A 63 -4.74 -1.42 -6.52
CA LEU A 63 -5.14 -2.74 -6.00
C LEU A 63 -5.74 -3.62 -7.09
N THR A 64 -6.65 -3.05 -7.90
CA THR A 64 -7.24 -3.74 -9.04
C THR A 64 -6.17 -4.26 -10.00
N TYR A 65 -5.17 -3.43 -10.31
CA TYR A 65 -4.04 -3.84 -11.13
C TYR A 65 -3.29 -5.03 -10.50
N LEU A 66 -2.87 -4.94 -9.24
CA LEU A 66 -2.15 -6.00 -8.53
C LEU A 66 -2.92 -7.32 -8.52
N HIS A 67 -4.21 -7.26 -8.21
CA HIS A 67 -5.07 -8.43 -8.13
C HIS A 67 -5.32 -9.06 -9.51
N SER A 68 -5.25 -8.27 -10.58
CA SER A 68 -5.42 -8.74 -11.97
C SER A 68 -4.21 -9.48 -12.54
N LEU A 69 -3.03 -9.34 -11.93
CA LEU A 69 -1.80 -10.01 -12.38
C LEU A 69 -1.93 -11.53 -12.33
N ARG A 70 -1.07 -12.22 -13.09
CA ARG A 70 -0.98 -13.69 -13.10
C ARG A 70 0.48 -14.11 -12.88
N PRO A 71 0.82 -14.65 -11.69
CA PRO A 71 -0.06 -14.86 -10.54
C PRO A 71 -0.54 -13.54 -9.90
N SER A 72 -1.69 -13.60 -9.23
CA SER A 72 -2.25 -12.44 -8.52
C SER A 72 -1.30 -12.03 -7.40
N VAL A 73 -1.09 -10.72 -7.25
CA VAL A 73 -0.23 -10.15 -6.20
C VAL A 73 -1.10 -9.51 -5.14
N ILE A 74 -0.88 -9.88 -3.87
CA ILE A 74 -1.58 -9.32 -2.72
C ILE A 74 -0.61 -8.39 -1.97
N HIS A 75 -1.04 -7.16 -1.67
CA HIS A 75 -0.20 -6.13 -1.05
C HIS A 75 0.16 -6.48 0.41
N ARG A 76 -0.86 -6.79 1.23
CA ARG A 76 -0.82 -7.27 2.63
C ARG A 76 -0.43 -6.28 3.73
N ASP A 77 0.23 -5.17 3.40
CA ASP A 77 0.50 -4.09 4.38
C ASP A 77 -0.10 -2.75 3.94
N LEU A 78 -1.34 -2.77 3.44
CA LEU A 78 -1.98 -1.53 3.02
C LEU A 78 -2.32 -0.68 4.25
N LYS A 79 -1.72 0.50 4.32
CA LYS A 79 -1.91 1.49 5.38
C LYS A 79 -1.56 2.89 4.86
N SER A 80 -2.00 3.94 5.55
CA SER A 80 -1.74 5.33 5.14
C SER A 80 -0.25 5.73 5.06
N ARG A 81 0.67 4.95 5.64
CA ARG A 81 2.12 5.15 5.48
C ARG A 81 2.67 4.59 4.16
N ASN A 82 1.98 3.60 3.59
CA ASN A 82 2.38 2.92 2.37
C ASN A 82 1.62 3.47 1.15
N ILE A 83 0.93 4.60 1.32
CA ILE A 83 0.34 5.40 0.26
C ILE A 83 1.15 6.70 0.21
N LEU A 84 1.87 6.91 -0.88
CA LEU A 84 2.69 8.09 -1.11
C LEU A 84 2.00 9.02 -2.09
N LEU A 85 2.27 10.32 -1.97
CA LEU A 85 1.69 11.37 -2.80
C LEU A 85 2.77 12.09 -3.61
N ASP A 86 2.47 12.42 -4.85
CA ASP A 86 3.31 13.31 -5.66
C ASP A 86 2.95 14.80 -5.45
N SER A 87 3.69 15.68 -6.12
CA SER A 87 3.45 17.13 -6.16
C SER A 87 2.03 17.55 -6.59
N ASN A 88 1.32 16.69 -7.33
CA ASN A 88 -0.04 16.92 -7.80
C ASN A 88 -1.10 16.33 -6.86
N MET A 89 -0.69 15.80 -5.70
CA MET A 89 -1.54 15.09 -4.74
C MET A 89 -2.15 13.80 -5.31
N GLU A 90 -1.48 13.19 -6.29
CA GLU A 90 -1.83 11.88 -6.81
C GLU A 90 -1.19 10.76 -6.00
N ALA A 91 -1.98 9.74 -5.68
CA ALA A 91 -1.59 8.64 -4.83
C ALA A 91 -0.91 7.51 -5.61
N LYS A 92 0.15 6.95 -5.01
CA LYS A 92 0.81 5.71 -5.44
C LYS A 92 1.01 4.76 -4.27
N LEU A 93 0.77 3.48 -4.49
CA LEU A 93 1.07 2.42 -3.51
C LEU A 93 2.56 2.10 -3.48
N SER A 94 3.11 2.03 -2.27
CA SER A 94 4.51 1.72 -1.98
C SER A 94 4.64 0.53 -1.03
N ASP A 95 5.88 0.10 -0.79
CA ASP A 95 6.24 -0.92 0.21
C ASP A 95 5.59 -2.30 -0.01
N PHE A 96 6.10 -2.98 -1.04
CA PHE A 96 5.77 -4.36 -1.37
C PHE A 96 6.61 -5.39 -0.59
N GLY A 97 7.28 -4.98 0.51
CA GLY A 97 8.25 -5.82 1.23
C GLY A 97 7.67 -7.13 1.77
N ILE A 98 6.35 -7.20 1.97
CA ILE A 98 5.65 -8.41 2.38
C ILE A 98 4.67 -8.94 1.32
N SER A 99 4.62 -8.33 0.15
CA SER A 99 3.74 -8.75 -0.94
C SER A 99 4.19 -10.11 -1.46
N ARG A 100 3.24 -10.99 -1.76
CA ARG A 100 3.53 -12.33 -2.27
C ARG A 100 2.62 -12.66 -3.43
N GLU A 101 3.18 -13.35 -4.41
CA GLU A 101 2.43 -14.03 -5.44
C GLU A 101 1.57 -15.13 -4.83
N ARG A 102 0.39 -15.36 -5.38
CA ARG A 102 -0.55 -16.41 -4.93
C ARG A 102 -0.03 -17.85 -5.11
N LEU A 103 1.19 -18.06 -5.63
CA LEU A 103 1.80 -19.36 -5.85
C LEU A 103 2.36 -19.97 -4.54
N ASP A 104 1.53 -20.80 -3.92
CA ASP A 104 1.86 -22.00 -3.14
C ASP A 104 2.45 -21.90 -1.69
N ARG A 105 1.60 -22.36 -0.75
CA ARG A 105 1.90 -23.31 0.35
C ARG A 105 2.89 -23.01 1.48
N THR A 106 3.29 -21.77 1.70
CA THR A 106 3.89 -21.38 3.01
C THR A 106 3.20 -20.14 3.57
N MET A 107 1.99 -20.33 4.10
CA MET A 107 1.24 -19.29 4.80
C MET A 107 1.85 -19.09 6.20
N THR A 108 2.86 -18.23 6.32
CA THR A 108 3.36 -17.78 7.62
C THR A 108 2.31 -16.84 8.23
N ALA A 109 1.69 -17.30 9.32
CA ALA A 109 0.80 -16.49 10.14
C ALA A 109 1.56 -15.29 10.75
N GLY A 110 0.89 -14.13 10.87
CA GLY A 110 1.36 -13.05 11.75
C GLY A 110 2.24 -11.95 11.13
N VAL A 111 2.23 -11.73 9.80
CA VAL A 111 2.96 -10.60 9.19
C VAL A 111 1.98 -9.51 8.72
N GLY A 112 2.06 -8.35 9.37
CA GLY A 112 1.35 -7.10 9.03
C GLY A 112 1.15 -6.22 10.27
N THR A 113 0.94 -4.91 10.07
CA THR A 113 0.76 -3.95 11.18
C THR A 113 -0.62 -4.15 11.84
N SER A 114 -0.65 -4.63 13.09
CA SER A 114 -1.79 -5.17 13.87
C SER A 114 -3.18 -4.47 13.80
N LEU A 115 -3.28 -3.21 13.35
CA LEU A 115 -4.55 -2.45 13.31
C LEU A 115 -5.25 -2.44 11.93
N TRP A 116 -4.56 -2.87 10.86
CA TRP A 116 -5.06 -2.77 9.47
C TRP A 116 -5.35 -4.14 8.85
N MET A 117 -5.13 -5.20 9.63
CA MET A 117 -5.13 -6.57 9.17
C MET A 117 -6.55 -7.15 9.17
N ALA A 118 -6.92 -7.82 8.08
CA ALA A 118 -8.19 -8.55 8.01
C ALA A 118 -8.21 -9.71 9.04
N PRO A 119 -9.37 -10.01 9.65
CA PRO A 119 -9.46 -11.02 10.71
C PRO A 119 -8.98 -12.41 10.27
N GLU A 120 -9.20 -12.81 9.01
CA GLU A 120 -8.71 -14.06 8.44
C GLU A 120 -7.18 -14.13 8.36
N VAL A 121 -6.52 -12.98 8.15
CA VAL A 121 -5.05 -12.88 8.16
C VAL A 121 -4.53 -12.98 9.59
N MET A 122 -5.23 -12.38 10.56
CA MET A 122 -4.89 -12.49 11.99
C MET A 122 -5.04 -13.93 12.50
N LEU A 123 -6.04 -14.67 12.00
CA LEU A 123 -6.33 -16.05 12.36
C LEU A 123 -5.42 -17.06 11.62
N GLY A 124 -4.56 -16.61 10.70
CA GLY A 124 -3.70 -17.48 9.90
C GLY A 124 -4.48 -18.37 8.93
N GLU A 125 -5.71 -18.00 8.61
CA GLU A 125 -6.57 -18.70 7.66
C GLU A 125 -6.14 -18.41 6.22
N ARG A 126 -6.75 -19.10 5.25
CA ARG A 126 -6.53 -18.77 3.85
C ARG A 126 -7.12 -17.38 3.57
N TYR A 127 -6.25 -16.42 3.27
CA TYR A 127 -6.63 -15.10 2.79
C TYR A 127 -6.35 -14.95 1.29
N ASP A 128 -7.13 -14.10 0.65
CA ASP A 128 -7.02 -13.75 -0.76
C ASP A 128 -6.93 -12.23 -0.93
N ASP A 129 -7.26 -11.71 -2.10
CA ASP A 129 -7.33 -10.29 -2.43
C ASP A 129 -8.27 -9.49 -1.50
N LYS A 130 -9.20 -10.15 -0.80
CA LYS A 130 -10.10 -9.50 0.17
C LYS A 130 -9.39 -8.93 1.39
N ALA A 131 -8.22 -9.44 1.73
CA ALA A 131 -7.42 -8.88 2.81
C ALA A 131 -7.04 -7.41 2.53
N ASP A 132 -6.60 -7.12 1.30
CA ASP A 132 -6.28 -5.74 0.89
C ASP A 132 -7.54 -4.86 0.88
N MET A 133 -8.70 -5.42 0.52
CA MET A 133 -9.96 -4.68 0.53
C MET A 133 -10.44 -4.34 1.94
N PHE A 134 -10.19 -5.20 2.93
CA PHE A 134 -10.43 -4.87 4.33
C PHE A 134 -9.52 -3.72 4.78
N SER A 135 -8.21 -3.82 4.53
CA SER A 135 -7.25 -2.77 4.86
C SER A 135 -7.58 -1.44 4.16
N PHE A 136 -8.08 -1.50 2.92
CA PHE A 136 -8.57 -0.34 2.19
C PHE A 136 -9.78 0.28 2.88
N GLY A 137 -10.75 -0.55 3.32
CA GLY A 137 -11.89 -0.10 4.11
C GLY A 137 -11.51 0.59 5.43
N VAL A 138 -10.44 0.14 6.10
CA VAL A 138 -9.90 0.80 7.31
C VAL A 138 -9.22 2.13 6.99
N ALA A 139 -8.75 2.33 5.75
CA ALA A 139 -8.06 3.55 5.32
C ALA A 139 -8.98 4.68 4.86
N LEU A 140 -10.24 4.35 4.54
CA LEU A 140 -11.30 5.30 4.19
C LEU A 140 -11.87 5.98 5.44
#